data_AF-A0A3M2CFG8-F1
#
_entry.id   AF-A0A3M2CFG8-F1
#
_cell.length_a   1.000
_cell.length_b   1.000
_cell.length_c   1.000
_cell.angle_alpha   90.00
_cell.angle_beta   90.00
_cell.angle_gamma   90.00
#
_symmetry.space_group_name_H-M   'P 1'
#
loop_
_entity.id
_entity.type
_entity.pdbx_description
1 polymer ?
#
loop_
_entity_poly.entity_id
_entity_poly.type
_entity_poly.pdbx_seq_one_letter_code
_entity_poly.pdbx_strand_id
1 'polypeptide(L)'
;MALAAYADARLDAGRLRDDYRDLAWEVARMRPEPRVDGDFPYYEALSNFLRSGAFDTDAGSPGVQPEADPSTFNGRIWALARGLFFPPGGEPDPGSEAFRKALAYYEERAVRDGFEWSWVGAESELERYRTLIRRSDDRSGDARLLLGLVIGNHVVSAFDAFLSARTGARVGAFAVPEPGRPGRVRVRVGMRLRVP
;
A
#
# COMPACT_ATOMS: atom_id res chain seq x y z
N MET A 1 27.78 -1.78 -6.35
CA MET A 1 27.05 -2.75 -5.51
C MET A 1 25.70 -2.19 -5.05
N ALA A 2 25.63 -1.15 -4.20
CA ALA A 2 24.34 -0.64 -3.67
C ALA A 2 23.35 -0.12 -4.73
N LEU A 3 23.83 0.56 -5.77
CA LEU A 3 22.98 1.10 -6.84
C LEU A 3 22.37 0.01 -7.74
N ALA A 4 23.11 -1.08 -7.97
CA ALA A 4 22.62 -2.24 -8.71
C ALA A 4 21.58 -3.02 -7.89
N ALA A 5 21.83 -3.23 -6.59
CA ALA A 5 20.85 -3.82 -5.68
C ALA A 5 19.58 -2.97 -5.55
N TYR A 6 19.70 -1.64 -5.56
CA TYR A 6 18.55 -0.73 -5.59
C TYR A 6 17.70 -0.90 -6.86
N ALA A 7 18.35 -0.92 -8.03
CA ALA A 7 17.67 -1.08 -9.31
C ALA A 7 16.95 -2.44 -9.38
N ASP A 8 17.60 -3.50 -8.91
CA ASP A 8 17.05 -4.85 -8.84
C ASP A 8 15.82 -4.92 -7.91
N ALA A 9 15.93 -4.40 -6.68
CA ALA A 9 14.82 -4.35 -5.73
C ALA A 9 13.63 -3.54 -6.28
N ARG A 10 13.89 -2.44 -7.01
CA ARG A 10 12.85 -1.63 -7.64
C ARG A 10 12.15 -2.36 -8.79
N LEU A 11 12.91 -3.05 -9.64
CA LEU A 11 12.34 -3.84 -10.74
C LEU A 11 11.50 -5.00 -10.22
N ASP A 12 11.98 -5.71 -9.21
CA ASP A 12 11.26 -6.82 -8.59
C ASP A 12 9.99 -6.36 -7.88
N ALA A 13 10.02 -5.22 -7.17
CA ALA A 13 8.82 -4.63 -6.60
C ALA A 13 7.79 -4.24 -7.68
N GLY A 14 8.25 -3.78 -8.85
CA GLY A 14 7.39 -3.51 -10.00
C GLY A 14 6.73 -4.78 -10.55
N ARG A 15 7.51 -5.83 -10.78
CA ARG A 15 7.00 -7.13 -11.27
C ARG A 15 6.01 -7.75 -10.30
N LEU A 16 6.34 -7.81 -9.01
CA LEU A 16 5.43 -8.35 -7.99
C LEU A 16 4.12 -7.56 -7.89
N ARG A 17 4.20 -6.26 -8.18
CA ARG A 17 3.03 -5.40 -8.26
C ARG A 17 2.14 -5.76 -9.44
N ASP A 18 2.73 -5.98 -10.61
CA ASP A 18 1.97 -6.41 -11.79
C ASP A 18 1.38 -7.81 -11.56
N ASP A 19 2.16 -8.74 -10.99
CA ASP A 19 1.72 -10.11 -10.70
C ASP A 19 0.48 -10.16 -9.79
N TYR A 20 0.43 -9.37 -8.70
CA TYR A 20 -0.75 -9.40 -7.84
C TYR A 20 -1.97 -8.76 -8.53
N ARG A 21 -1.76 -7.74 -9.37
CA ARG A 21 -2.85 -7.09 -10.12
C ARG A 21 -3.45 -8.03 -11.14
N ASP A 22 -2.58 -8.75 -11.85
CA ASP A 22 -2.98 -9.78 -12.82
C ASP A 22 -3.74 -10.91 -12.13
N LEU A 23 -3.23 -11.42 -11.00
CA LEU A 23 -3.93 -12.45 -10.23
C LEU A 23 -5.32 -12.00 -9.76
N ALA A 24 -5.43 -10.78 -9.22
CA ALA A 24 -6.73 -10.22 -8.84
C ALA A 24 -7.67 -10.09 -10.04
N TRP A 25 -7.15 -9.64 -11.19
CA TRP A 25 -7.92 -9.53 -12.42
C TRP A 25 -8.46 -10.88 -12.90
N GLU A 26 -7.60 -11.90 -12.94
CA GLU A 26 -7.92 -13.21 -13.50
C GLU A 26 -8.87 -14.03 -12.63
N VAL A 27 -8.72 -13.92 -11.31
CA VAL A 27 -9.39 -14.81 -10.35
C VAL A 27 -10.54 -14.14 -9.61
N ALA A 28 -10.31 -12.96 -9.05
CA ALA A 28 -11.24 -12.37 -8.08
C ALA A 28 -12.25 -11.42 -8.72
N ARG A 29 -11.82 -10.67 -9.74
CA ARG A 29 -12.67 -9.65 -10.36
C ARG A 29 -13.62 -10.29 -11.37
N MET A 30 -14.75 -9.63 -11.58
CA MET A 30 -15.75 -10.04 -12.59
C MET A 30 -15.26 -9.88 -14.05
N ARG A 31 -13.99 -9.49 -14.27
CA ARG A 31 -13.34 -9.26 -15.58
C ARG A 31 -14.16 -8.35 -16.52
N PRO A 32 -14.56 -7.14 -16.09
CA PRO A 32 -15.19 -6.18 -16.99
C PRO A 32 -14.22 -5.76 -18.09
N GLU A 33 -14.69 -5.59 -19.33
CA GLU A 33 -13.85 -5.12 -20.44
C GLU A 33 -14.18 -3.65 -20.78
N PRO A 34 -13.19 -2.77 -21.00
CA PRO A 34 -11.74 -3.04 -20.98
C PRO A 34 -11.18 -3.18 -19.56
N ARG A 35 -10.00 -3.80 -19.42
CA ARG A 35 -9.30 -3.87 -18.13
C ARG A 35 -9.02 -2.48 -17.54
N VAL A 36 -9.49 -2.25 -16.32
CA VAL A 36 -9.21 -1.05 -15.53
C VAL A 36 -8.64 -1.44 -14.17
N ASP A 37 -7.38 -1.09 -13.94
CA ASP A 37 -6.70 -1.32 -12.66
C ASP A 37 -7.02 -0.23 -11.64
N GLY A 38 -7.17 -0.63 -10.38
CA GLY A 38 -7.42 0.29 -9.27
C GLY A 38 -6.13 0.93 -8.74
N ASP A 39 -6.28 1.79 -7.73
CA ASP A 39 -5.15 2.30 -6.97
C ASP A 39 -4.70 1.32 -5.88
N PHE A 40 -3.70 1.68 -5.09
CA PHE A 40 -3.20 0.80 -4.03
C PHE A 40 -4.24 0.50 -2.93
N PRO A 41 -4.98 1.49 -2.39
CA PRO A 41 -6.08 1.23 -1.46
C PRO A 41 -7.10 0.18 -1.93
N TYR A 42 -7.43 0.19 -3.22
CA TYR A 42 -8.28 -0.86 -3.81
C TYR A 42 -7.67 -2.26 -3.64
N TYR A 43 -6.41 -2.46 -4.04
CA TYR A 43 -5.75 -3.76 -3.92
C TYR A 43 -5.50 -4.19 -2.47
N GLU A 44 -5.30 -3.23 -1.56
CA GLU A 44 -5.25 -3.50 -0.12
C GLU A 44 -6.61 -3.99 0.41
N ALA A 45 -7.71 -3.38 -0.03
CA ALA A 45 -9.06 -3.87 0.29
C ALA A 45 -9.29 -5.30 -0.20
N LEU A 46 -8.86 -5.63 -1.43
CA LEU A 46 -8.93 -7.01 -1.96
C LEU A 46 -8.18 -8.01 -1.08
N SER A 47 -7.11 -7.59 -0.42
CA SER A 47 -6.33 -8.45 0.48
C SER A 47 -7.04 -8.68 1.82
N ASN A 48 -7.87 -7.74 2.26
CA ASN A 48 -8.47 -7.74 3.59
C ASN A 48 -9.89 -8.35 3.62
N PHE A 49 -10.59 -8.37 2.49
CA PHE A 49 -11.96 -8.85 2.40
C PHE A 49 -12.10 -9.96 1.36
N LEU A 50 -12.86 -11.01 1.72
CA LEU A 50 -13.15 -12.11 0.81
C LEU A 50 -13.95 -11.65 -0.42
N ARG A 51 -14.82 -10.64 -0.26
CA ARG A 51 -15.60 -10.06 -1.36
C ARG A 51 -15.86 -8.58 -1.13
N SER A 52 -16.13 -7.84 -2.22
CA SER A 52 -16.53 -6.45 -2.15
C SER A 52 -17.88 -6.26 -1.45
N GLY A 53 -18.83 -7.18 -1.69
CA GLY A 53 -20.26 -6.91 -1.47
C GLY A 53 -20.86 -6.10 -2.62
N ALA A 54 -22.18 -5.91 -2.60
CA ALA A 54 -22.86 -5.10 -3.62
C ALA A 54 -22.65 -3.60 -3.36
N PHE A 55 -22.55 -2.78 -4.40
CA PHE A 55 -22.67 -1.33 -4.23
C PHE A 55 -24.11 -0.95 -3.93
N ASP A 56 -25.01 -1.48 -4.74
CA ASP A 56 -26.44 -1.35 -4.62
C ASP A 56 -27.06 -2.74 -4.58
N THR A 57 -27.71 -3.08 -3.48
CA THR A 57 -28.33 -4.39 -3.27
C THR A 57 -29.66 -4.55 -4.00
N ASP A 58 -30.29 -3.45 -4.43
CA ASP A 58 -31.57 -3.47 -5.13
C ASP A 58 -31.69 -2.33 -6.15
N ALA A 59 -30.91 -2.40 -7.24
CA ALA A 59 -30.94 -1.41 -8.32
C ALA A 59 -32.32 -1.18 -8.98
N GLY A 60 -33.34 -1.99 -8.67
CA GLY A 60 -34.73 -1.77 -9.09
C GLY A 60 -35.48 -0.75 -8.22
N SER A 61 -35.00 -0.48 -7.01
CA SER A 61 -35.54 0.51 -6.09
C SER A 61 -34.94 1.90 -6.33
N PRO A 62 -35.66 3.00 -6.03
CA PRO A 62 -35.11 4.34 -6.15
C PRO A 62 -33.95 4.60 -5.16
N GLY A 63 -32.84 5.13 -5.68
CA GLY A 63 -31.64 5.43 -4.90
C GLY A 63 -30.74 4.21 -4.71
N VAL A 64 -29.62 4.36 -4.02
CA VAL A 64 -28.70 3.25 -3.71
C VAL A 64 -29.16 2.55 -2.43
N GLN A 65 -29.21 1.21 -2.44
CA GLN A 65 -29.46 0.40 -1.25
C GLN A 65 -28.14 -0.21 -0.76
N PRO A 66 -27.50 0.37 0.28
CA PRO A 66 -26.18 -0.05 0.71
C PRO A 66 -26.12 -1.51 1.18
N GLU A 67 -24.97 -2.15 0.96
CA GLU A 67 -24.70 -3.49 1.48
C GLU A 67 -24.78 -3.51 3.02
N ALA A 68 -25.54 -4.48 3.55
CA ALA A 68 -25.79 -4.58 4.99
C ALA A 68 -24.80 -5.51 5.70
N ASP A 69 -24.16 -6.44 4.99
CA ASP A 69 -23.24 -7.42 5.55
C ASP A 69 -21.86 -6.80 5.84
N PRO A 70 -21.50 -6.57 7.13
CA PRO A 70 -20.24 -5.90 7.49
C PRO A 70 -18.99 -6.78 7.30
N SER A 71 -19.15 -8.05 6.92
CA SER A 71 -18.05 -8.94 6.53
C SER A 71 -17.54 -8.67 5.10
N THR A 72 -18.30 -7.92 4.32
CA THR A 72 -17.90 -7.41 3.01
C THR A 72 -17.22 -6.04 3.12
N PHE A 73 -16.50 -5.62 2.09
CA PHE A 73 -15.89 -4.29 2.09
C PHE A 73 -16.96 -3.19 2.10
N ASN A 74 -17.92 -3.23 1.18
CA ASN A 74 -18.99 -2.24 1.06
C ASN A 74 -19.85 -2.21 2.32
N GLY A 75 -20.23 -3.35 2.87
CA GLY A 75 -21.00 -3.37 4.11
C GLY A 75 -20.22 -2.84 5.31
N ARG A 76 -18.88 -2.97 5.33
CA ARG A 76 -18.06 -2.28 6.34
C ARG A 76 -18.07 -0.76 6.16
N ILE A 77 -18.00 -0.26 4.92
CA ILE A 77 -18.13 1.18 4.64
C ILE A 77 -19.49 1.70 5.12
N TRP A 78 -20.57 0.94 4.88
CA TRP A 78 -21.90 1.32 5.34
C TRP A 78 -22.00 1.31 6.87
N ALA A 79 -21.51 0.27 7.53
CA ALA A 79 -21.48 0.20 8.98
C ALA A 79 -20.70 1.39 9.61
N LEU A 80 -19.59 1.79 9.00
CA LEU A 80 -18.82 2.96 9.42
C LEU A 80 -19.61 4.25 9.21
N ALA A 81 -20.25 4.44 8.05
CA ALA A 81 -21.07 5.61 7.77
C ALA A 81 -22.19 5.78 8.81
N ARG A 82 -22.89 4.69 9.13
CA ARG A 82 -23.92 4.66 10.18
C ARG A 82 -23.35 5.06 11.53
N GLY A 83 -22.20 4.51 11.93
CA GLY A 83 -21.55 4.85 13.18
C GLY A 83 -21.12 6.32 13.30
N LEU A 84 -20.81 6.98 12.17
CA LEU A 84 -20.42 8.38 12.13
C LEU A 84 -21.59 9.35 12.16
N PHE A 85 -22.71 9.01 11.50
CA PHE A 85 -23.78 9.97 11.23
C PHE A 85 -25.12 9.64 11.88
N PHE A 86 -25.41 8.37 12.21
CA PHE A 86 -26.70 8.02 12.78
C PHE A 86 -26.75 8.40 14.26
N PRO A 87 -27.89 8.91 14.75
CA PRO A 87 -28.07 9.14 16.17
C PRO A 87 -28.09 7.80 16.93
N PRO A 88 -27.71 7.79 18.21
CA PRO A 88 -27.92 6.62 19.06
C PRO A 88 -29.43 6.32 19.18
N GLY A 89 -29.80 5.04 19.04
CA GLY A 89 -31.18 4.58 19.25
C GLY A 89 -31.94 4.07 18.02
N GLY A 90 -31.35 4.12 16.82
CA GLY A 90 -31.95 3.46 15.65
C GLY A 90 -31.54 4.06 14.32
N GLU A 91 -32.09 3.49 13.24
CA GLU A 91 -31.96 4.03 11.90
C GLU A 91 -32.85 5.27 11.75
N PRO A 92 -32.29 6.42 11.35
CA PRO A 92 -33.08 7.64 11.16
C PRO A 92 -33.95 7.52 9.90
N ASP A 93 -34.91 8.43 9.76
CA ASP A 93 -35.72 8.54 8.55
C ASP A 93 -34.83 8.67 7.29
N PRO A 94 -35.10 7.94 6.19
CA PRO A 94 -34.30 8.00 4.97
C PRO A 94 -34.17 9.40 4.34
N GLY A 95 -35.13 10.31 4.57
CA GLY A 95 -35.07 11.70 4.12
C GLY A 95 -34.25 12.62 5.03
N SER A 96 -33.88 12.16 6.23
CA SER A 96 -33.14 12.95 7.21
C SER A 96 -31.75 13.36 6.72
N GLU A 97 -31.21 14.44 7.28
CA GLU A 97 -29.83 14.87 6.98
C GLU A 97 -28.79 13.82 7.40
N ALA A 98 -29.02 13.14 8.52
CA ALA A 98 -28.15 12.07 9.02
C ALA A 98 -28.05 10.91 8.02
N PHE A 99 -29.20 10.45 7.50
CA PHE A 99 -29.24 9.39 6.50
C PHE A 99 -28.52 9.83 5.20
N ARG A 100 -28.82 11.03 4.71
CA ARG A 100 -28.17 11.57 3.50
C ARG A 100 -26.65 11.70 3.62
N LYS A 101 -26.14 12.12 4.79
CA LYS A 101 -24.68 12.18 5.04
C LYS A 101 -24.04 10.79 5.06
N ALA A 102 -24.68 9.82 5.70
CA ALA A 102 -24.21 8.44 5.69
C ALA A 102 -24.18 7.86 4.27
N LEU A 103 -25.26 8.08 3.50
CA LEU A 103 -25.35 7.59 2.13
C LEU A 103 -24.28 8.23 1.24
N ALA A 104 -24.09 9.55 1.32
CA ALA A 104 -23.03 10.24 0.57
C ALA A 104 -21.63 9.71 0.92
N TYR A 105 -21.37 9.44 2.21
CA TYR A 105 -20.09 8.85 2.64
C TYR A 105 -19.88 7.46 2.03
N TYR A 106 -20.94 6.65 1.99
CA TYR A 106 -20.93 5.33 1.37
C TYR A 106 -20.70 5.41 -0.12
N GLU A 107 -21.45 6.24 -0.84
CA GLU A 107 -21.33 6.41 -2.30
C GLU A 107 -19.93 6.88 -2.74
N GLU A 108 -19.25 7.67 -1.91
CA GLU A 108 -17.88 8.15 -2.20
C GLU A 108 -16.81 7.05 -2.01
N ARG A 109 -17.04 6.07 -1.14
CA ARG A 109 -16.00 5.12 -0.66
C ARG A 109 -16.25 3.66 -0.99
N ALA A 110 -17.50 3.28 -1.20
CA ALA A 110 -17.86 1.91 -1.58
C ALA A 110 -17.37 1.63 -3.00
N VAL A 111 -17.00 0.37 -3.23
CA VAL A 111 -16.63 -0.12 -4.55
C VAL A 111 -17.89 -0.29 -5.39
N ARG A 112 -17.83 0.27 -6.61
CA ARG A 112 -18.89 0.32 -7.61
C ARG A 112 -18.68 -0.71 -8.72
N ASP A 113 -19.66 -0.77 -9.60
CA ASP A 113 -19.65 -1.53 -10.84
C ASP A 113 -18.34 -1.38 -11.61
N GLY A 114 -17.82 -2.52 -12.06
CA GLY A 114 -16.55 -2.64 -12.73
C GLY A 114 -15.36 -2.86 -11.79
N PHE A 115 -15.50 -2.66 -10.49
CA PHE A 115 -14.44 -2.89 -9.50
C PHE A 115 -14.77 -3.99 -8.48
N GLU A 116 -15.94 -4.63 -8.59
CA GLU A 116 -16.33 -5.70 -7.69
C GLU A 116 -15.36 -6.89 -7.75
N TRP A 117 -15.23 -7.56 -6.61
CA TRP A 117 -14.43 -8.77 -6.50
C TRP A 117 -15.07 -9.79 -5.56
N SER A 118 -14.72 -11.05 -5.78
CA SER A 118 -15.04 -12.16 -4.90
C SER A 118 -13.95 -13.22 -5.01
N TRP A 119 -13.34 -13.55 -3.88
CA TRP A 119 -12.41 -14.68 -3.73
C TRP A 119 -13.13 -15.96 -3.27
N VAL A 120 -14.46 -15.95 -3.19
CA VAL A 120 -15.25 -17.11 -2.74
C VAL A 120 -14.97 -18.30 -3.67
N GLY A 121 -14.51 -19.40 -3.10
CA GLY A 121 -14.09 -20.60 -3.85
C GLY A 121 -12.68 -20.54 -4.43
N ALA A 122 -11.93 -19.45 -4.19
CA ALA A 122 -10.55 -19.24 -4.59
C ALA A 122 -9.68 -18.74 -3.41
N GLU A 123 -9.96 -19.19 -2.19
CA GLU A 123 -9.32 -18.71 -0.96
C GLU A 123 -7.81 -18.98 -0.95
N SER A 124 -7.34 -20.06 -1.57
CA SER A 124 -5.91 -20.33 -1.74
C SER A 124 -5.22 -19.29 -2.63
N GLU A 125 -5.90 -18.78 -3.66
CA GLU A 125 -5.37 -17.70 -4.50
C GLU A 125 -5.34 -16.38 -3.73
N LEU A 126 -6.28 -16.14 -2.81
CA LEU A 126 -6.22 -14.98 -1.90
C LEU A 126 -4.98 -15.05 -0.99
N GLU A 127 -4.59 -16.23 -0.49
CA GLU A 127 -3.35 -16.39 0.28
C GLU A 127 -2.10 -16.11 -0.56
N ARG A 128 -2.10 -16.57 -1.81
CA ARG A 128 -1.04 -16.29 -2.79
C ARG A 128 -0.98 -14.79 -3.09
N TYR A 129 -2.11 -14.15 -3.34
CA TYR A 129 -2.25 -12.72 -3.57
C TYR A 129 -1.68 -11.90 -2.40
N ARG A 130 -2.07 -12.23 -1.16
CA ARG A 130 -1.52 -11.60 0.06
C ARG A 130 0.00 -11.76 0.17
N THR A 131 0.53 -12.90 -0.27
CA THR A 131 1.96 -13.16 -0.28
C THR A 131 2.69 -12.30 -1.31
N LEU A 132 2.11 -12.11 -2.50
CA LEU A 132 2.66 -11.22 -3.52
C LEU A 132 2.71 -9.76 -3.04
N ILE A 133 1.64 -9.26 -2.40
CA ILE A 133 1.61 -7.90 -1.82
C ILE A 133 2.72 -7.74 -0.78
N ARG A 134 2.82 -8.64 0.21
CA ARG A 134 3.87 -8.57 1.23
C ARG A 134 5.28 -8.53 0.62
N ARG A 135 5.55 -9.40 -0.37
CA ARG A 135 6.85 -9.42 -1.06
C ARG A 135 7.12 -8.12 -1.81
N SER A 136 6.12 -7.55 -2.48
CA SER A 136 6.23 -6.24 -3.15
C SER A 136 6.59 -5.14 -2.15
N ASP A 137 5.94 -5.12 -1.00
CA ASP A 137 6.17 -4.12 0.05
C ASP A 137 7.56 -4.26 0.69
N ASP A 138 7.99 -5.49 0.97
CA ASP A 138 9.34 -5.78 1.48
C ASP A 138 10.42 -5.28 0.52
N ARG A 139 10.30 -5.61 -0.78
CA ARG A 139 11.26 -5.15 -1.81
C ARG A 139 11.22 -3.64 -2.04
N SER A 140 10.05 -3.03 -1.90
CA SER A 140 9.92 -1.58 -1.91
C SER A 140 10.63 -0.94 -0.71
N GLY A 141 10.54 -1.57 0.46
CA GLY A 141 11.28 -1.19 1.67
C GLY A 141 12.79 -1.27 1.47
N ASP A 142 13.28 -2.39 0.92
CA ASP A 142 14.71 -2.60 0.61
C ASP A 142 15.23 -1.54 -0.39
N ALA A 143 14.46 -1.25 -1.45
CA ALA A 143 14.82 -0.22 -2.42
C ALA A 143 14.94 1.17 -1.74
N ARG A 144 14.00 1.54 -0.86
CA ARG A 144 14.06 2.81 -0.13
C ARG A 144 15.28 2.88 0.80
N LEU A 145 15.58 1.79 1.51
CA LEU A 145 16.75 1.69 2.38
C LEU A 145 18.05 1.85 1.58
N LEU A 146 18.18 1.14 0.45
CA LEU A 146 19.36 1.19 -0.42
C LEU A 146 19.55 2.58 -1.04
N LEU A 147 18.47 3.24 -1.45
CA LEU A 147 18.53 4.62 -1.91
C LEU A 147 19.02 5.57 -0.80
N GLY A 148 18.50 5.42 0.41
CA GLY A 148 18.96 6.18 1.58
C GLY A 148 20.45 5.99 1.85
N LEU A 149 20.97 4.77 1.69
CA LEU A 149 22.40 4.48 1.81
C LEU A 149 23.25 5.15 0.73
N VAL A 150 22.78 5.15 -0.53
CA VAL A 150 23.46 5.83 -1.64
C VAL A 150 23.53 7.34 -1.36
N ILE A 151 22.41 7.96 -0.99
CA ILE A 151 22.35 9.39 -0.66
C ILE A 151 23.24 9.71 0.55
N GLY A 152 23.13 8.93 1.63
CA GLY A 152 23.92 9.12 2.85
C GLY A 152 25.42 9.04 2.59
N ASN A 153 25.88 8.04 1.83
CA ASN A 153 27.29 7.92 1.46
C ASN A 153 27.74 9.08 0.56
N HIS A 154 26.89 9.59 -0.33
CA HIS A 154 27.22 10.78 -1.13
C HIS A 154 27.42 12.03 -0.27
N VAL A 155 26.55 12.27 0.71
CA VAL A 155 26.67 13.41 1.63
C VAL A 155 27.95 13.31 2.44
N VAL A 156 28.24 12.15 3.03
CA VAL A 156 29.46 11.93 3.82
C VAL A 156 30.72 12.13 2.96
N SER A 157 30.72 11.59 1.74
CA SER A 157 31.85 11.77 0.81
C SER A 157 32.09 13.24 0.47
N ALA A 158 31.02 14.04 0.32
CA ALA A 158 31.12 15.47 0.06
C ALA A 158 31.72 16.24 1.25
N PHE A 159 31.32 15.89 2.48
CA PHE A 159 31.91 16.44 3.71
C PHE A 159 33.39 16.07 3.84
N ASP A 160 33.75 14.81 3.60
CA ASP A 160 35.14 14.35 3.66
C ASP A 160 36.01 15.06 2.61
N ALA A 161 35.50 15.26 1.38
CA ALA A 161 36.19 16.02 0.35
C ALA A 161 36.39 17.49 0.73
N PHE A 162 35.37 18.14 1.31
CA PHE A 162 35.45 19.51 1.80
C PHE A 162 36.46 19.67 2.96
N LEU A 163 36.41 18.78 3.95
CA LEU A 163 37.34 18.77 5.09
C LEU A 163 38.78 18.48 4.66
N SER A 164 38.97 17.53 3.75
CA SER A 164 40.29 17.22 3.20
C SER A 164 40.87 18.40 2.43
N ALA A 165 40.06 19.15 1.68
CA ALA A 165 40.50 20.36 0.98
C ALA A 165 40.92 21.49 1.94
N ARG A 166 40.28 21.56 3.11
CA ARG A 166 40.49 22.66 4.08
C ARG A 166 41.57 22.36 5.13
N THR A 167 41.71 21.11 5.56
CA THR A 167 42.55 20.73 6.70
C THR A 167 43.65 19.71 6.36
N GLY A 168 43.61 19.09 5.19
CA GLY A 168 44.54 18.02 4.79
C GLY A 168 44.30 16.67 5.50
N ALA A 169 43.34 16.58 6.43
CA ALA A 169 42.96 15.35 7.10
C ALA A 169 41.93 14.55 6.27
N ARG A 170 42.05 13.22 6.27
CA ARG A 170 41.03 12.33 5.68
C ARG A 170 40.21 11.68 6.77
N VAL A 171 38.97 12.13 6.89
CA VAL A 171 37.92 11.39 7.59
C VAL A 171 37.25 10.49 6.54
N GLY A 172 36.79 9.32 6.97
CA GLY A 172 36.04 8.39 6.13
C GLY A 172 34.89 7.83 6.95
N ALA A 173 33.66 8.15 6.59
CA ALA A 173 32.49 7.51 7.16
C ALA A 173 31.67 6.79 6.08
N PHE A 174 31.13 5.62 6.43
CA PHE A 174 30.28 4.87 5.52
C PHE A 174 29.15 4.18 6.27
N ALA A 175 27.96 4.26 5.68
CA ALA A 175 26.76 3.62 6.17
C ALA A 175 26.62 2.23 5.52
N VAL A 176 26.38 1.21 6.34
CA VAL A 176 26.13 -0.17 5.88
C VAL A 176 24.86 -0.74 6.54
N PRO A 177 24.10 -1.59 5.84
CA PRO A 177 22.99 -2.33 6.45
C PRO A 177 23.47 -3.13 7.66
N GLU A 178 22.66 -3.15 8.72
CA GLU A 178 22.95 -4.00 9.88
C GLU A 178 22.51 -5.46 9.60
N PRO A 179 23.42 -6.45 9.68
CA PRO A 179 23.06 -7.85 9.43
C PRO A 179 21.99 -8.34 10.41
N GLY A 180 20.94 -8.98 9.89
CA GLY A 180 19.86 -9.56 10.70
C GLY A 180 18.87 -8.56 11.30
N ARG A 181 18.96 -7.27 10.97
CA ARG A 181 18.02 -6.23 11.41
C ARG A 181 17.52 -5.40 10.22
N PRO A 182 16.46 -5.84 9.53
CA PRO A 182 15.91 -5.10 8.40
C PRO A 182 15.53 -3.68 8.82
N GLY A 183 15.87 -2.70 7.98
CA GLY A 183 15.62 -1.27 8.23
C GLY A 183 16.63 -0.56 9.14
N ARG A 184 17.62 -1.24 9.75
CA ARG A 184 18.69 -0.59 10.53
C ARG A 184 19.99 -0.42 9.74
N VAL A 185 20.63 0.71 9.96
CA VAL A 185 21.90 1.08 9.34
C VAL A 185 22.95 1.31 10.42
N ARG A 186 24.14 0.74 10.22
CA ARG A 186 25.32 1.01 11.04
C ARG A 186 26.21 2.00 10.31
N VAL A 187 26.52 3.12 10.96
CA VAL A 187 27.53 4.07 10.48
C VAL A 187 28.87 3.71 11.09
N ARG A 188 29.88 3.49 10.24
CA ARG A 188 31.27 3.34 10.67
C ARG A 188 32.02 4.62 10.33
N VAL A 189 32.73 5.17 11.31
CA VAL A 189 33.56 6.37 11.16
C VAL A 189 35.01 5.98 11.44
N GLY A 190 35.91 6.35 10.54
CA GLY A 190 37.34 6.21 10.70
C GLY A 190 38.05 7.52 10.34
N MET A 191 39.11 7.85 11.06
CA MET A 191 39.90 9.07 10.82
C MET A 191 41.36 8.69 10.62
N ARG A 192 41.98 9.16 9.54
CA ARG A 192 43.42 9.05 9.32
C ARG A 192 44.01 10.45 9.22
N LEU A 193 44.83 10.77 10.21
CA LEU A 193 45.64 11.98 10.21
C LEU A 193 46.93 11.71 9.43
N ARG A 194 47.26 12.60 8.51
CA ARG A 194 48.58 12.63 7.88
C ARG A 194 49.49 13.40 8.85
N VAL A 195 50.34 12.69 9.57
CA VAL A 195 51.39 13.32 10.38
C VAL A 195 52.57 13.61 9.43
N PRO A 196 53.13 14.84 9.45
CA PRO A 196 54.24 15.23 8.58
C PRO A 196 55.50 14.38 8.78
#